data_AF-A0A5C5X698-F1
#
_entry.id   AF-A0A5C5X698-F1
#
_cell.length_a   1.000
_cell.length_b   1.000
_cell.length_c   1.000
_cell.angle_alpha   90.00
_cell.angle_beta   90.00
_cell.angle_gamma   90.00
#
_symmetry.space_group_name_H-M   'P 1'
#
loop_
_entity.id
_entity.type
_entity.pdbx_description
1 polymer ?
#
loop_
_entity_poly.entity_id
_entity_poly.type
_entity_poly.pdbx_seq_one_letter_code
_entity_poly.pdbx_strand_id
1 'polypeptide(L)'
;MILIPISTDAPIYYRPIGTLALIVLNVAIYLVIGGNIETAIERYGLQHSSGLTPFQWITSNFVHGGFFHLLFNMIFLWGFGIIIEGKIGWMQFIPLYLGIGVVECFVEQLIYSDQLISFGASAIIYGLMVITLIWAPANELTVFYWVFFRFVGVFEISIVAYSLLMLATSLLFALVLGDFAYSEWLHLLGGAVGAIVGFAYLQLKLVDCEGWDLLSYVSGQTPNSDEYLSEQFQDAHRRRKSTKTAKRVRPEVANSSSNFIKASPKRFARLLENSKAQAAYMELLRLQSRLPDWSPSSEQLLLLARGLRRASAMKKSMEIYNRFLNSHPNHSSALLEVAEILVYVEDRPSAAKKRLERCQKDELSAKQQARLKQAMKHAQSMIDDGVIEIDYQE
;
A
#
# COMPACT_ATOMS: atom_id res chain seq x y z
N MET A 1 15.31 -9.05 15.01
CA MET A 1 13.86 -9.03 14.70
C MET A 1 13.75 -8.82 13.20
N ILE A 2 12.98 -9.64 12.48
CA ILE A 2 12.79 -9.47 11.03
C ILE A 2 11.44 -8.78 10.82
N LEU A 3 11.41 -7.72 10.01
CA LEU A 3 10.22 -6.93 9.67
C LEU A 3 9.91 -7.09 8.17
N ILE A 4 8.91 -7.90 7.85
CA ILE A 4 8.58 -8.32 6.48
C ILE A 4 7.31 -7.60 6.00
N PRO A 5 7.35 -6.77 4.95
CA PRO A 5 6.16 -6.19 4.36
C PRO A 5 5.36 -7.27 3.63
N ILE A 6 4.10 -7.44 4.01
CA ILE A 6 3.20 -8.45 3.43
C ILE A 6 2.03 -7.85 2.64
N SER A 7 1.69 -6.58 2.90
CA SER A 7 0.64 -5.84 2.20
C SER A 7 0.85 -4.34 2.36
N THR A 8 0.13 -3.55 1.58
CA THR A 8 0.16 -2.09 1.61
C THR A 8 -1.21 -1.51 1.23
N ASP A 9 -1.49 -0.28 1.65
CA ASP A 9 -2.64 0.51 1.17
C ASP A 9 -2.28 1.44 0.00
N ALA A 10 -1.03 1.41 -0.50
CA ALA A 10 -0.59 2.20 -1.64
C ALA A 10 -1.42 1.88 -2.91
N PRO A 11 -1.76 2.88 -3.73
CA PRO A 11 -2.55 2.68 -4.92
C PRO A 11 -1.76 1.88 -5.98
N ILE A 12 -2.36 0.78 -6.44
CA ILE A 12 -1.79 -0.12 -7.46
C ILE A 12 -2.70 -0.07 -8.71
N TYR A 13 -2.29 0.68 -9.73
CA TYR A 13 -3.05 0.86 -10.98
C TYR A 13 -2.81 -0.26 -11.98
N TYR A 14 -1.56 -0.73 -12.06
CA TYR A 14 -1.14 -1.80 -12.97
C TYR A 14 -1.03 -3.15 -12.26
N ARG A 15 -1.24 -4.24 -13.01
CA ARG A 15 -1.01 -5.60 -12.50
C ARG A 15 0.49 -5.86 -12.35
N PRO A 16 0.93 -6.58 -11.31
CA PRO A 16 2.35 -6.79 -11.00
C PRO A 16 2.99 -7.90 -11.86
N ILE A 17 2.95 -7.76 -13.18
CA ILE A 17 3.46 -8.74 -14.14
C ILE A 17 4.99 -8.78 -14.12
N GLY A 18 5.64 -7.61 -14.13
CA GLY A 18 7.10 -7.48 -14.10
C GLY A 18 7.69 -7.97 -12.78
N THR A 19 7.08 -7.62 -11.65
CA THR A 19 7.49 -8.08 -10.32
C THR A 19 7.41 -9.60 -10.24
N LEU A 20 6.29 -10.19 -10.68
CA LEU A 20 6.13 -11.64 -10.71
C LEU A 20 7.14 -12.29 -11.67
N ALA A 21 7.37 -11.71 -12.85
CA ALA A 21 8.34 -12.22 -13.81
C ALA A 21 9.77 -12.24 -13.25
N LEU A 22 10.18 -11.16 -12.58
CA LEU A 22 11.49 -11.10 -11.90
C LEU A 22 11.59 -12.12 -10.78
N ILE A 23 10.54 -12.32 -9.99
CA ILE A 23 10.53 -13.35 -8.93
C ILE A 23 10.68 -14.73 -9.53
N VAL A 24 9.87 -15.07 -10.54
CA VAL A 24 9.94 -16.36 -11.23
C VAL A 24 11.31 -16.59 -11.85
N LEU A 25 11.90 -15.56 -12.48
CA LEU A 25 13.22 -15.63 -13.07
C LEU A 25 14.31 -15.92 -12.03
N ASN A 26 14.30 -15.20 -10.91
CA ASN A 26 15.25 -15.42 -9.81
C ASN A 26 15.14 -16.83 -9.22
N VAL A 27 13.91 -17.30 -9.00
CA VAL A 27 13.65 -18.67 -8.53
C VAL A 27 14.15 -19.69 -9.56
N ALA A 28 13.87 -19.49 -10.85
CA ALA A 28 14.32 -20.39 -11.91
C ALA A 28 15.85 -20.44 -11.99
N ILE A 29 16.53 -19.30 -11.96
CA ILE A 29 18.00 -19.21 -11.97
C ILE A 29 18.59 -19.94 -10.76
N TYR A 30 18.04 -19.71 -9.56
CA TYR A 30 18.49 -20.38 -8.35
C TYR A 30 18.35 -21.90 -8.43
N LEU A 31 17.22 -22.40 -8.97
CA LEU A 31 17.00 -23.83 -9.17
C LEU A 31 17.95 -24.43 -10.22
N VAL A 32 18.27 -23.68 -11.28
CA VAL A 32 19.22 -24.11 -12.32
C VAL A 32 20.66 -24.15 -11.78
N ILE A 33 21.06 -23.18 -10.96
CA ILE A 33 22.36 -23.20 -10.26
C ILE A 33 22.45 -24.42 -9.34
N GLY A 34 21.35 -24.77 -8.68
CA GLY A 34 21.25 -25.98 -7.85
C GLY A 34 22.28 -25.97 -6.71
N GLY A 35 23.06 -27.05 -6.59
CA GLY A 35 24.10 -27.19 -5.56
C GLY A 35 25.40 -26.42 -5.82
N ASN A 36 25.58 -25.81 -7.00
CA ASN A 36 26.84 -25.18 -7.42
C ASN A 36 26.87 -23.67 -7.11
N ILE A 37 26.34 -23.28 -5.95
CA ILE A 37 26.15 -21.86 -5.58
C ILE A 37 27.49 -21.11 -5.52
N GLU A 38 28.53 -21.72 -4.96
CA GLU A 38 29.86 -21.12 -4.84
C GLU A 38 30.45 -20.79 -6.23
N THR A 39 30.47 -21.77 -7.13
CA THR A 39 30.93 -21.57 -8.52
C THR A 39 30.09 -20.53 -9.26
N ALA A 40 28.77 -20.45 -8.98
CA ALA A 40 27.91 -19.45 -9.58
C ALA A 40 28.24 -18.03 -9.06
N ILE A 41 28.52 -17.88 -7.77
CA ILE A 41 28.97 -16.60 -7.17
C ILE A 41 30.31 -16.18 -7.79
N GLU A 42 31.29 -17.08 -7.85
CA GLU A 42 32.61 -16.78 -8.40
C GLU A 42 32.53 -16.32 -9.87
N ARG A 43 31.65 -16.94 -10.66
CA ARG A 43 31.54 -16.68 -12.10
C ARG A 43 30.63 -15.51 -12.46
N TYR A 44 29.50 -15.38 -11.77
CA TYR A 44 28.41 -14.46 -12.13
C TYR A 44 28.17 -13.35 -11.11
N GLY A 45 28.75 -13.44 -9.92
CA GLY A 45 28.82 -12.33 -8.97
C GLY A 45 29.73 -11.21 -9.47
N LEU A 46 29.57 -10.03 -8.89
CA LEU A 46 30.34 -8.85 -9.25
C LEU A 46 31.71 -8.91 -8.58
N GLN A 47 32.77 -9.03 -9.39
CA GLN A 47 34.14 -9.05 -8.90
C GLN A 47 34.68 -7.62 -8.80
N HIS A 48 34.97 -7.11 -7.60
CA HIS A 48 35.44 -5.72 -7.46
C HIS A 48 36.86 -5.52 -8.02
N SER A 49 37.75 -6.50 -7.83
CA SER A 49 39.15 -6.44 -8.28
C SER A 49 39.35 -6.61 -9.79
N SER A 50 38.33 -7.01 -10.54
CA SER A 50 38.45 -7.37 -11.96
C SER A 50 38.32 -6.21 -12.95
N GLY A 51 38.24 -4.96 -12.45
CA GLY A 51 37.91 -3.79 -13.27
C GLY A 51 36.47 -3.82 -13.76
N LEU A 52 36.11 -2.99 -14.75
CA LEU A 52 34.72 -2.87 -15.21
C LEU A 52 34.24 -4.13 -15.94
N THR A 53 33.20 -4.77 -15.42
CA THR A 53 32.62 -6.02 -15.97
C THR A 53 31.12 -5.90 -16.27
N PRO A 54 30.72 -5.26 -17.40
CA PRO A 54 29.31 -4.98 -17.69
C PRO A 54 28.36 -6.19 -17.69
N PHE A 55 28.88 -7.38 -18.01
CA PHE A 55 28.13 -8.62 -17.90
C PHE A 55 27.73 -8.93 -16.45
N GLN A 56 28.65 -8.75 -15.50
CA GLN A 56 28.40 -9.00 -14.08
C GLN A 56 27.46 -7.97 -13.46
N TRP A 57 27.38 -6.75 -14.01
CA TRP A 57 26.42 -5.73 -13.57
C TRP A 57 24.96 -6.16 -13.72
N ILE A 58 24.70 -7.15 -14.58
CA ILE A 58 23.37 -7.75 -14.71
C ILE A 58 23.32 -9.06 -13.94
N THR A 59 24.28 -9.97 -14.16
CA THR A 59 24.17 -11.33 -13.61
C THR A 59 24.28 -11.40 -12.09
N SER A 60 25.07 -10.53 -11.46
CA SER A 60 25.28 -10.53 -10.01
C SER A 60 23.95 -10.37 -9.26
N ASN A 61 23.05 -9.55 -9.80
CA ASN A 61 21.74 -9.24 -9.26
C ASN A 61 20.76 -10.43 -9.24
N PHE A 62 21.09 -11.54 -9.93
CA PHE A 62 20.26 -12.76 -9.98
C PHE A 62 20.86 -13.96 -9.24
N VAL A 63 22.12 -13.87 -8.79
CA VAL A 63 22.78 -14.93 -8.02
C VAL A 63 22.46 -14.78 -6.54
N HIS A 64 22.08 -15.87 -5.88
CA HIS A 64 21.70 -15.86 -4.47
C HIS A 64 22.48 -16.92 -3.68
N GLY A 65 23.18 -16.48 -2.64
CA GLY A 65 24.05 -17.33 -1.80
C GLY A 65 23.35 -18.35 -0.89
N GLY A 66 22.07 -18.65 -1.12
CA GLY A 66 21.33 -19.65 -0.35
C GLY A 66 19.82 -19.43 -0.39
N PHE A 67 19.09 -20.42 0.13
CA PHE A 67 17.63 -20.43 0.09
C PHE A 67 17.02 -19.23 0.83
N PHE A 68 17.49 -18.93 2.04
CA PHE A 68 16.97 -17.79 2.81
C PHE A 68 17.33 -16.45 2.15
N HIS A 69 18.51 -16.34 1.53
CA HIS A 69 18.90 -15.15 0.81
C HIS A 69 17.96 -14.89 -0.39
N LEU A 70 17.63 -15.93 -1.17
CA LEU A 70 16.61 -15.84 -2.21
C LEU A 70 15.23 -15.50 -1.63
N LEU A 71 14.78 -16.26 -0.63
CA LEU A 71 13.43 -16.15 -0.07
C LEU A 71 13.15 -14.72 0.40
N PHE A 72 14.05 -14.14 1.20
CA PHE A 72 13.84 -12.78 1.71
C PHE A 72 13.89 -11.75 0.60
N ASN A 73 14.83 -11.85 -0.37
CA ASN A 73 14.84 -10.97 -1.52
C ASN A 73 13.52 -11.02 -2.30
N MET A 74 12.94 -12.20 -2.52
CA MET A 74 11.69 -12.31 -3.25
C MET A 74 10.50 -11.74 -2.48
N ILE A 75 10.49 -11.88 -1.15
CA ILE A 75 9.43 -11.28 -0.32
C ILE A 75 9.53 -9.76 -0.34
N PHE A 76 10.73 -9.18 -0.18
CA PHE A 76 10.89 -7.73 -0.25
C PHE A 76 10.70 -7.17 -1.66
N LEU A 77 11.15 -7.89 -2.70
CA LEU A 77 10.85 -7.56 -4.09
C LEU A 77 9.35 -7.54 -4.35
N TRP A 78 8.59 -8.50 -3.79
CA TRP A 78 7.14 -8.45 -3.85
C TRP A 78 6.59 -7.21 -3.13
N GLY A 79 7.00 -6.99 -1.87
CA GLY A 79 6.49 -5.89 -1.05
C GLY A 79 6.66 -4.51 -1.68
N PHE A 80 7.83 -4.22 -2.26
CA PHE A 80 8.12 -2.91 -2.87
C PHE A 80 7.86 -2.88 -4.38
N GLY A 81 8.18 -3.96 -5.09
CA GLY A 81 8.01 -4.05 -6.54
C GLY A 81 6.56 -3.82 -6.98
N ILE A 82 5.58 -4.37 -6.27
CA ILE A 82 4.16 -4.17 -6.61
C ILE A 82 3.72 -2.70 -6.49
N ILE A 83 4.33 -1.93 -5.59
CA ILE A 83 4.00 -0.51 -5.40
C ILE A 83 4.57 0.31 -6.55
N ILE A 84 5.85 0.10 -6.86
CA ILE A 84 6.54 0.79 -7.95
C ILE A 84 5.87 0.44 -9.28
N GLU A 85 5.78 -0.85 -9.61
CA GLU A 85 5.12 -1.31 -10.84
C GLU A 85 3.66 -0.89 -10.89
N GLY A 86 2.96 -0.89 -9.76
CA GLY A 86 1.59 -0.41 -9.64
C GLY A 86 1.41 1.03 -10.11
N LYS A 87 2.43 1.88 -9.97
CA LYS A 87 2.41 3.29 -10.39
C LYS A 87 2.85 3.52 -11.84
N ILE A 88 3.90 2.84 -12.31
CA ILE A 88 4.52 3.13 -13.62
C ILE A 88 4.30 2.05 -14.69
N GLY A 89 3.75 0.89 -14.31
CA GLY A 89 3.55 -0.26 -15.17
C GLY A 89 4.83 -1.05 -15.46
N TRP A 90 4.67 -2.29 -15.91
CA TRP A 90 5.77 -3.25 -16.06
C TRP A 90 6.85 -2.83 -17.07
N MET A 91 6.45 -2.14 -18.16
CA MET A 91 7.38 -1.72 -19.22
C MET A 91 8.40 -0.67 -18.73
N GLN A 92 8.04 0.12 -17.73
CA GLN A 92 8.96 1.07 -17.10
C GLN A 92 9.64 0.45 -15.86
N PHE A 93 8.93 -0.40 -15.13
CA PHE A 93 9.45 -1.06 -13.93
C PHE A 93 10.65 -1.99 -14.20
N ILE A 94 10.60 -2.84 -15.23
CA ILE A 94 11.71 -3.76 -15.55
C ILE A 94 13.02 -3.00 -15.85
N PRO A 95 13.05 -2.02 -16.79
CA PRO A 95 14.29 -1.28 -17.05
C PRO A 95 14.71 -0.41 -15.85
N LEU A 96 13.77 0.09 -15.04
CA LEU A 96 14.11 0.77 -13.78
C LEU A 96 14.82 -0.17 -12.81
N TYR A 97 14.29 -1.37 -12.59
CA TYR A 97 14.88 -2.39 -11.71
C TYR A 97 16.30 -2.76 -12.17
N LEU A 98 16.46 -3.09 -13.46
CA LEU A 98 17.76 -3.45 -14.03
C LEU A 98 18.73 -2.26 -14.04
N GLY A 99 18.23 -1.06 -14.30
CA GLY A 99 19.01 0.17 -14.32
C GLY A 99 19.60 0.51 -12.95
N ILE A 100 18.86 0.32 -11.86
CA ILE A 100 19.38 0.47 -10.50
C ILE A 100 20.56 -0.46 -10.28
N GLY A 101 20.40 -1.76 -10.58
CA GLY A 101 21.48 -2.74 -10.41
C GLY A 101 22.70 -2.45 -11.27
N VAL A 102 22.51 -2.03 -12.52
CA VAL A 102 23.61 -1.66 -13.42
C VAL A 102 24.39 -0.47 -12.88
N VAL A 103 23.70 0.59 -12.45
CA VAL A 103 24.35 1.80 -11.91
C VAL A 103 25.06 1.50 -10.60
N GLU A 104 24.43 0.71 -9.73
CA GLU A 104 25.03 0.28 -8.47
C GLU A 104 26.32 -0.51 -8.71
N CYS A 105 26.27 -1.59 -9.50
CA CYS A 105 27.45 -2.41 -9.77
C CYS A 105 28.58 -1.62 -10.47
N PHE A 106 28.23 -0.66 -11.33
CA PHE A 106 29.21 0.25 -11.90
C PHE A 106 29.89 1.10 -10.81
N VAL A 107 29.12 1.69 -9.90
CA VAL A 107 29.65 2.50 -8.80
C VAL A 107 30.47 1.66 -7.82
N GLU A 108 30.02 0.43 -7.50
CA GLU A 108 30.77 -0.52 -6.67
C GLU A 108 32.17 -0.76 -7.23
N GLN A 109 32.30 -1.08 -8.53
CA GLN A 109 33.61 -1.33 -9.16
C GLN A 109 34.48 -0.07 -9.35
N LEU A 110 33.93 1.13 -9.15
CA LEU A 110 34.71 2.37 -9.10
C LEU A 110 35.24 2.67 -7.70
N ILE A 111 34.49 2.29 -6.66
CA ILE A 111 34.80 2.59 -5.26
C ILE A 111 35.65 1.49 -4.64
N TYR A 112 35.35 0.23 -4.94
CA TYR A 112 35.97 -0.95 -4.37
C TYR A 112 36.94 -1.61 -5.35
N SER A 113 38.09 -2.01 -4.82
CA SER A 113 39.12 -2.76 -5.53
C SER A 113 39.61 -3.98 -4.74
N ASP A 114 38.86 -4.36 -3.71
CA ASP A 114 39.11 -5.54 -2.89
C ASP A 114 38.75 -6.84 -3.65
N GLN A 115 39.04 -7.98 -3.02
CA GLN A 115 38.73 -9.30 -3.58
C GLN A 115 37.32 -9.78 -3.18
N LEU A 116 36.44 -8.88 -2.72
CA LEU A 116 35.08 -9.24 -2.38
C LEU A 116 34.23 -9.39 -3.65
N ILE A 117 33.18 -10.20 -3.51
CA ILE A 117 32.22 -10.47 -4.57
C ILE A 117 30.84 -10.09 -4.06
N SER A 118 30.18 -9.14 -4.72
CA SER A 118 28.79 -8.79 -4.42
C SER A 118 27.81 -9.56 -5.31
N PHE A 119 26.66 -9.92 -4.76
CA PHE A 119 25.60 -10.66 -5.46
C PHE A 119 24.26 -10.56 -4.73
N GLY A 120 23.19 -10.80 -5.46
CA GLY A 120 21.82 -10.79 -4.97
C GLY A 120 21.07 -9.50 -5.31
N ALA A 121 19.75 -9.57 -5.25
CA ALA A 121 18.88 -8.45 -5.61
C ALA A 121 18.73 -7.36 -4.52
N SER A 122 19.36 -7.55 -3.36
CA SER A 122 19.01 -6.80 -2.13
C SER A 122 19.24 -5.30 -2.25
N ALA A 123 20.28 -4.87 -2.94
CA ALA A 123 20.56 -3.45 -3.06
C ALA A 123 19.63 -2.75 -4.06
N ILE A 124 19.24 -3.42 -5.16
CA ILE A 124 18.11 -2.98 -6.00
C ILE A 124 16.85 -2.82 -5.15
N ILE A 125 16.56 -3.80 -4.28
CA ILE A 125 15.38 -3.77 -3.40
C ILE A 125 15.44 -2.60 -2.41
N TYR A 126 16.60 -2.28 -1.85
CA TYR A 126 16.78 -1.05 -1.06
C TYR A 126 16.53 0.21 -1.89
N GLY A 127 16.95 0.22 -3.15
CA GLY A 127 16.61 1.27 -4.10
C GLY A 127 15.09 1.39 -4.30
N LEU A 128 14.38 0.28 -4.53
CA LEU A 128 12.92 0.27 -4.64
C LEU A 128 12.22 0.72 -3.35
N MET A 129 12.73 0.34 -2.18
CA MET A 129 12.22 0.80 -0.88
C MET A 129 12.33 2.33 -0.76
N VAL A 130 13.48 2.91 -1.13
CA VAL A 130 13.65 4.37 -1.10
C VAL A 130 12.81 5.07 -2.16
N ILE A 131 12.63 4.50 -3.35
CA ILE A 131 11.67 5.03 -4.33
C ILE A 131 10.25 5.00 -3.74
N THR A 132 9.88 3.93 -3.04
CA THR A 132 8.57 3.80 -2.38
C THR A 132 8.39 4.86 -1.29
N LEU A 133 9.42 5.12 -0.49
CA LEU A 133 9.46 6.25 0.46
C LEU A 133 9.20 7.58 -0.23
N ILE A 134 9.76 7.79 -1.42
CA ILE A 134 9.60 9.05 -2.16
C ILE A 134 8.21 9.16 -2.80
N TRP A 135 7.65 8.07 -3.33
CA TRP A 135 6.42 8.10 -4.13
C TRP A 135 5.13 7.82 -3.37
N ALA A 136 5.22 7.21 -2.20
CA ALA A 136 4.08 6.82 -1.37
C ALA A 136 4.33 7.01 0.15
N PRO A 137 4.92 8.14 0.60
CA PRO A 137 5.33 8.36 1.99
C PRO A 137 4.19 8.24 3.02
N ALA A 138 2.98 8.65 2.64
CA ALA A 138 1.80 8.65 3.52
C ALA A 138 1.15 7.27 3.67
N ASN A 139 1.48 6.33 2.78
CA ASN A 139 0.93 4.99 2.79
C ASN A 139 1.53 4.12 3.90
N GLU A 140 0.81 3.07 4.25
CA GLU A 140 1.19 2.11 5.28
C GLU A 140 1.56 0.75 4.68
N LEU A 141 2.51 0.09 5.33
CA LEU A 141 2.85 -1.30 5.12
C LEU A 141 2.26 -2.12 6.28
N THR A 142 1.57 -3.19 5.94
CA THR A 142 1.33 -4.26 6.90
C THR A 142 2.60 -5.08 7.02
N VAL A 143 3.20 -5.09 8.19
CA VAL A 143 4.48 -5.74 8.47
C VAL A 143 4.26 -6.93 9.39
N PHE A 144 4.71 -8.09 8.93
CA PHE A 144 4.92 -9.28 9.74
C PHE A 144 6.23 -9.15 10.52
N TYR A 145 6.22 -9.49 11.81
CA TYR A 145 7.45 -9.47 12.60
C TYR A 145 7.75 -10.77 13.34
N TRP A 146 9.03 -11.14 13.27
CA TRP A 146 9.57 -12.37 13.83
C TRP A 146 10.70 -12.06 14.82
N VAL A 147 10.63 -12.62 16.02
CA VAL A 147 11.67 -12.51 17.06
C VAL A 147 12.09 -13.92 17.49
N PHE A 148 13.39 -14.23 17.35
CA PHE A 148 14.05 -15.45 17.85
C PHE A 148 13.21 -16.73 17.71
N PHE A 149 12.88 -17.13 16.48
CA PHE A 149 12.12 -18.34 16.14
C PHE A 149 10.67 -18.41 16.63
N ARG A 150 10.15 -17.35 17.26
CA ARG A 150 8.76 -17.29 17.72
C ARG A 150 7.95 -16.28 16.91
N PHE A 151 6.86 -16.76 16.31
CA PHE A 151 5.86 -15.89 15.71
C PHE A 151 5.32 -14.89 16.74
N VAL A 152 5.30 -13.60 16.39
CA VAL A 152 4.84 -12.55 17.31
C VAL A 152 3.58 -11.86 16.81
N GLY A 153 3.53 -11.40 15.55
CA GLY A 153 2.30 -10.82 14.99
C GLY A 153 2.48 -10.02 13.70
N VAL A 154 1.47 -9.20 13.41
CA VAL A 154 1.44 -8.22 12.31
C VAL A 154 1.04 -6.85 12.85
N PHE A 155 1.60 -5.77 12.30
CA PHE A 155 1.20 -4.40 12.60
C PHE A 155 1.33 -3.50 11.37
N GLU A 156 0.69 -2.34 11.41
CA GLU A 156 0.78 -1.32 10.37
C GLU A 156 1.85 -0.29 10.75
N ILE A 157 2.68 0.07 9.78
CA ILE A 157 3.73 1.09 9.91
C ILE A 157 3.77 1.90 8.63
N SER A 158 3.92 3.22 8.73
CA SER A 158 4.05 4.07 7.53
C SER A 158 5.29 3.68 6.74
N ILE A 159 5.22 3.84 5.42
CA ILE A 159 6.36 3.60 4.52
C ILE A 159 7.57 4.45 4.92
N VAL A 160 7.33 5.69 5.37
CA VAL A 160 8.38 6.56 5.92
C VAL A 160 9.05 5.93 7.14
N ALA A 161 8.28 5.55 8.15
CA ALA A 161 8.84 5.00 9.39
C ALA A 161 9.56 3.66 9.13
N TYR A 162 9.00 2.80 8.27
CA TYR A 162 9.64 1.54 7.89
C TYR A 162 10.97 1.77 7.19
N SER A 163 10.99 2.60 6.15
CA SER A 163 12.19 2.80 5.33
C SER A 163 13.29 3.49 6.13
N LEU A 164 12.94 4.48 6.96
CA LEU A 164 13.91 5.13 7.85
C LEU A 164 14.46 4.16 8.90
N LEU A 165 13.63 3.27 9.45
CA LEU A 165 14.08 2.24 10.38
C LEU A 165 15.08 1.29 9.69
N MET A 166 14.79 0.83 8.47
CA MET A 166 15.67 -0.06 7.71
C MET A 166 16.99 0.63 7.36
N LEU A 167 16.95 1.86 6.83
CA LEU A 167 18.15 2.64 6.51
C LEU A 167 19.00 2.94 7.75
N ALA A 168 18.38 3.35 8.85
CA ALA A 168 19.08 3.61 10.11
C ALA A 168 19.70 2.34 10.68
N THR A 169 19.02 1.20 10.55
CA THR A 169 19.53 -0.10 10.99
C THR A 169 20.73 -0.51 10.14
N SER A 170 20.65 -0.41 8.81
CA SER A 170 21.78 -0.69 7.91
C SER A 170 22.97 0.22 8.18
N LEU A 171 22.75 1.53 8.36
CA LEU A 171 23.82 2.46 8.72
C LEU A 171 24.44 2.12 10.07
N LEU A 172 23.63 1.80 11.09
CA LEU A 172 24.14 1.41 12.39
C LEU A 172 25.01 0.15 12.30
N PHE A 173 24.55 -0.89 11.61
CA PHE A 173 25.33 -2.11 11.43
C PHE A 173 26.62 -1.86 10.64
N ALA A 174 26.55 -1.09 9.57
CA ALA A 174 27.71 -0.70 8.77
C ALA A 174 28.77 0.03 9.61
N LEU A 175 28.34 0.97 10.48
CA LEU A 175 29.23 1.73 11.35
C LEU A 175 29.79 0.92 12.53
N VAL A 176 28.98 0.03 13.12
CA VAL A 176 29.37 -0.75 14.32
C VAL A 176 30.21 -1.97 13.96
N LEU A 177 29.88 -2.66 12.87
CA LEU A 177 30.56 -3.90 12.46
C LEU A 177 31.63 -3.66 11.39
N GLY A 178 31.69 -2.47 10.77
CA GLY A 178 32.69 -2.13 9.77
C GLY A 178 32.69 -3.11 8.59
N ASP A 179 33.86 -3.63 8.24
CA ASP A 179 34.06 -4.55 7.12
C ASP A 179 33.25 -5.86 7.24
N PHE A 180 32.88 -6.27 8.47
CA PHE A 180 32.03 -7.46 8.68
C PHE A 180 30.58 -7.27 8.21
N ALA A 181 30.15 -6.02 7.97
CA ALA A 181 28.81 -5.68 7.49
C ALA A 181 28.87 -5.03 6.09
N TYR A 182 29.77 -5.51 5.23
CA TYR A 182 29.96 -5.00 3.87
C TYR A 182 28.64 -4.89 3.07
N SER A 183 27.74 -5.88 3.21
CA SER A 183 26.43 -5.87 2.54
C SER A 183 25.57 -4.65 2.90
N GLU A 184 25.73 -4.09 4.10
CA GLU A 184 24.94 -2.93 4.54
C GLU A 184 25.38 -1.65 3.82
N TRP A 185 26.67 -1.53 3.47
CA TRP A 185 27.15 -0.41 2.63
C TRP A 185 26.56 -0.48 1.23
N LEU A 186 26.45 -1.68 0.65
CA LEU A 186 25.80 -1.89 -0.65
C LEU A 186 24.31 -1.57 -0.60
N HIS A 187 23.61 -1.96 0.47
CA HIS A 187 22.20 -1.62 0.67
C HIS A 187 21.98 -0.09 0.72
N LEU A 188 22.84 0.63 1.43
CA LEU A 188 22.80 2.10 1.47
C LEU A 188 23.11 2.72 0.11
N LEU A 189 24.06 2.16 -0.65
CA LEU A 189 24.37 2.60 -2.01
C LEU A 189 23.16 2.40 -2.94
N GLY A 190 22.54 1.22 -2.92
CA GLY A 190 21.31 0.94 -3.68
C GLY A 190 20.17 1.89 -3.29
N GLY A 191 20.02 2.19 -2.00
CA GLY A 191 19.09 3.21 -1.50
C GLY A 191 19.39 4.61 -2.05
N ALA A 192 20.66 5.01 -2.14
CA ALA A 192 21.08 6.30 -2.70
C ALA A 192 20.79 6.39 -4.20
N VAL A 193 21.08 5.33 -4.97
CA VAL A 193 20.71 5.25 -6.40
C VAL A 193 19.20 5.33 -6.56
N GLY A 194 18.44 4.61 -5.73
CA GLY A 194 16.98 4.67 -5.67
C GLY A 194 16.47 6.08 -5.38
N ALA A 195 17.10 6.82 -4.48
CA ALA A 195 16.72 8.21 -4.20
C ALA A 195 16.85 9.10 -5.44
N ILE A 196 17.99 9.00 -6.15
CA ILE A 196 18.26 9.76 -7.36
C ILE A 196 17.20 9.43 -8.43
N VAL A 197 16.93 8.15 -8.67
CA VAL A 197 15.93 7.69 -9.65
C VAL A 197 14.53 8.13 -9.25
N GLY A 198 14.16 7.97 -7.98
CA GLY A 198 12.85 8.33 -7.44
C GLY A 198 12.54 9.81 -7.61
N PHE A 199 13.49 10.69 -7.26
CA PHE A 199 13.35 12.13 -7.49
C PHE A 199 13.39 12.49 -8.98
N ALA A 200 14.23 11.85 -9.79
CA ALA A 200 14.27 12.11 -11.24
C ALA A 200 12.91 11.82 -11.89
N TYR A 201 12.27 10.70 -11.56
CA TYR A 201 10.92 10.36 -12.05
C TYR A 201 9.87 11.39 -11.64
N LEU A 202 9.93 11.92 -10.41
CA LEU A 202 9.04 13.00 -9.96
C LEU A 202 9.26 14.29 -10.76
N GLN A 203 10.52 14.73 -10.87
CA GLN A 203 10.88 15.98 -11.56
C GLN A 203 10.55 15.92 -13.05
N LEU A 204 10.74 14.75 -13.68
CA LEU A 204 10.41 14.49 -15.08
C LEU A 204 8.93 14.15 -15.29
N LYS A 205 8.10 14.11 -14.24
CA LYS A 205 6.68 13.76 -14.28
C LYS A 205 6.40 12.41 -14.96
N LEU A 206 7.30 11.45 -14.74
CA LEU A 206 7.19 10.08 -15.26
C LEU A 206 6.37 9.17 -14.34
N VAL A 207 6.05 9.63 -13.14
CA VAL A 207 5.23 8.93 -12.16
C VAL A 207 4.14 9.86 -11.63
N ASP A 208 2.94 9.31 -11.44
CA ASP A 208 1.86 9.99 -10.73
C ASP A 208 1.81 9.52 -9.27
N CYS A 209 2.10 10.46 -8.37
CA CYS A 209 2.03 10.28 -6.93
C CYS A 209 0.77 10.89 -6.32
N GLU A 210 -0.20 11.33 -7.14
CA GLU A 210 -1.47 11.93 -6.72
C GLU A 210 -1.28 13.14 -5.79
N GLY A 211 -0.14 13.86 -5.90
CA GLY A 211 0.21 14.95 -4.99
C GLY A 211 0.65 14.51 -3.58
N TRP A 212 0.84 13.21 -3.36
CA TRP A 212 1.29 12.63 -2.09
C TRP A 212 2.77 12.23 -2.10
N ASP A 213 3.57 12.72 -3.05
CA ASP A 213 5.01 12.47 -3.05
C ASP A 213 5.70 13.09 -1.81
N LEU A 214 6.93 12.68 -1.53
CA LEU A 214 7.67 13.08 -0.33
C LEU A 214 7.87 14.59 -0.20
N LEU A 215 8.04 15.33 -1.30
CA LEU A 215 8.20 16.79 -1.24
C LEU A 215 6.88 17.45 -0.83
N SER A 216 5.77 17.01 -1.43
CA SER A 216 4.41 17.46 -1.09
C SER A 216 4.01 17.07 0.34
N TYR A 217 4.37 15.86 0.77
CA TYR A 217 4.12 15.32 2.11
C TYR A 217 4.85 16.11 3.19
N VAL A 218 6.15 16.35 3.03
CA VAL A 218 6.98 17.07 4.02
C VAL A 218 6.65 18.56 4.07
N SER A 219 6.32 19.17 2.93
CA SER A 219 5.92 20.58 2.88
C SER A 219 4.50 20.84 3.40
N GLY A 220 3.72 19.79 3.67
CA GLY A 220 2.31 19.90 4.05
C GLY A 220 1.41 20.39 2.91
N GLN A 221 1.91 20.36 1.67
CA GLN A 221 1.20 20.74 0.45
C GLN A 221 0.50 19.54 -0.20
N THR A 222 0.06 18.57 0.59
CA THR A 222 -0.72 17.43 0.10
C THR A 222 -2.12 17.90 -0.31
N PRO A 223 -2.72 17.34 -1.39
CA PRO A 223 -4.05 17.72 -1.83
C PRO A 223 -5.07 17.63 -0.68
N ASN A 224 -5.87 18.67 -0.51
CA ASN A 224 -7.07 18.58 0.32
C ASN A 224 -8.06 17.64 -0.38
N SER A 225 -8.80 16.86 0.41
CA SER A 225 -9.68 15.74 0.00
C SER A 225 -10.68 16.00 -1.14
N ASP A 226 -10.84 17.25 -1.58
CA ASP A 226 -11.87 17.66 -2.53
C ASP A 226 -11.37 17.68 -4.00
N GLU A 227 -10.06 17.55 -4.25
CA GLU A 227 -9.45 17.62 -5.60
C GLU A 227 -8.87 16.27 -6.08
N TYR A 228 -9.03 15.21 -5.27
CA TYR A 228 -8.30 13.93 -5.35
C TYR A 228 -8.75 12.95 -6.47
N LEU A 229 -9.79 13.27 -7.25
CA LEU A 229 -10.22 12.39 -8.35
C LEU A 229 -9.75 12.95 -9.69
N SER A 230 -8.47 12.79 -10.00
CA SER A 230 -7.97 13.06 -11.35
C SER A 230 -8.73 12.22 -12.37
N GLU A 231 -9.02 12.78 -13.55
CA GLU A 231 -9.67 12.06 -14.67
C GLU A 231 -8.96 10.74 -15.00
N GLN A 232 -7.64 10.66 -14.77
CA GLN A 232 -6.85 9.45 -14.98
C GLN A 232 -7.22 8.30 -14.04
N PHE A 233 -7.53 8.58 -12.77
CA PHE A 233 -8.04 7.56 -11.84
C PHE A 233 -9.43 7.08 -12.26
N GLN A 234 -10.30 8.02 -12.66
CA GLN A 234 -11.64 7.69 -13.17
C GLN A 234 -11.56 6.85 -14.46
N ASP A 235 -10.60 7.12 -15.34
CA ASP A 235 -10.38 6.40 -16.59
C ASP A 235 -9.76 5.02 -16.38
N ALA A 236 -8.81 4.87 -15.45
CA ALA A 236 -8.29 3.58 -15.03
C ALA A 236 -9.41 2.72 -14.41
N HIS A 237 -10.28 3.33 -13.61
CA HIS A 237 -11.45 2.66 -13.02
C HIS A 237 -12.51 2.29 -14.07
N ARG A 238 -12.77 3.15 -15.07
CA ARG A 238 -13.64 2.88 -16.23
C ARG A 238 -13.12 1.71 -17.08
N ARG A 239 -11.81 1.70 -17.38
CA ARG A 239 -11.15 0.59 -18.10
C ARG A 239 -11.31 -0.74 -17.36
N ARG A 240 -11.25 -0.73 -16.03
CA ARG A 240 -11.38 -1.92 -15.17
C ARG A 240 -12.82 -2.44 -15.06
N LYS A 241 -13.83 -1.57 -15.16
CA LYS A 241 -15.27 -1.95 -15.13
C LYS A 241 -15.68 -2.67 -16.41
N SER A 242 -15.10 -2.29 -17.56
CA SER A 242 -15.30 -2.95 -18.87
C SER A 242 -14.79 -4.41 -18.91
N THR A 243 -13.75 -4.76 -18.15
CA THR A 243 -13.14 -6.10 -18.20
C THR A 243 -13.68 -7.09 -17.15
N LYS A 244 -14.57 -6.66 -16.24
CA LYS A 244 -15.00 -7.45 -15.07
C LYS A 244 -16.37 -8.14 -15.18
N THR A 245 -17.00 -8.18 -16.35
CA THR A 245 -18.27 -8.93 -16.54
C THR A 245 -18.09 -10.47 -16.58
N ALA A 246 -16.97 -11.01 -16.09
CA ALA A 246 -16.76 -12.46 -16.02
C ALA A 246 -16.21 -12.90 -14.65
N LYS A 247 -17.12 -13.50 -13.87
CA LYS A 247 -16.91 -14.62 -12.92
C LYS A 247 -16.12 -14.39 -11.61
N ARG A 248 -16.91 -14.36 -10.53
CA ARG A 248 -17.04 -15.42 -9.48
C ARG A 248 -16.66 -15.00 -8.06
N VAL A 249 -17.69 -14.95 -7.22
CA VAL A 249 -17.69 -14.85 -5.76
C VAL A 249 -17.23 -16.17 -5.13
N ARG A 250 -16.37 -16.12 -4.09
CA ARG A 250 -16.21 -17.16 -3.05
C ARG A 250 -15.73 -16.55 -1.71
N PRO A 251 -16.02 -17.19 -0.57
CA PRO A 251 -16.12 -16.53 0.74
C PRO A 251 -14.81 -16.53 1.55
N GLU A 252 -14.64 -15.49 2.37
CA GLU A 252 -13.59 -15.36 3.38
C GLU A 252 -13.81 -16.34 4.54
N VAL A 253 -12.79 -17.15 4.83
CA VAL A 253 -12.68 -17.91 6.08
C VAL A 253 -11.71 -17.18 6.98
N ALA A 254 -12.25 -16.56 8.02
CA ALA A 254 -11.50 -16.00 9.12
C ALA A 254 -10.95 -17.13 10.01
N ASN A 255 -9.64 -17.09 10.30
CA ASN A 255 -9.06 -17.46 11.60
C ASN A 255 -7.54 -17.28 11.58
N SER A 256 -7.01 -16.34 12.38
CA SER A 256 -6.09 -16.72 13.45
C SER A 256 -5.84 -15.55 14.41
N SER A 257 -6.26 -15.82 15.64
CA SER A 257 -5.94 -15.26 16.94
C SER A 257 -4.48 -14.85 17.20
N SER A 258 -4.26 -13.62 17.67
CA SER A 258 -3.08 -13.17 18.42
C SER A 258 -3.48 -12.55 19.76
N ASN A 259 -2.99 -13.12 20.87
CA ASN A 259 -3.17 -12.65 22.25
C ASN A 259 -2.46 -11.30 22.51
N PHE A 260 -2.87 -10.34 23.35
CA PHE A 260 -4.16 -9.83 23.81
C PHE A 260 -3.84 -8.47 24.49
N ILE A 261 -3.82 -7.35 23.74
CA ILE A 261 -4.39 -6.14 24.37
C ILE A 261 -5.88 -6.43 24.35
N LYS A 262 -6.46 -6.76 25.51
CA LYS A 262 -7.90 -7.04 25.61
C LYS A 262 -8.64 -5.87 24.98
N ALA A 263 -9.37 -6.14 23.90
CA ALA A 263 -10.17 -5.12 23.23
C ALA A 263 -11.07 -4.47 24.28
N SER A 264 -11.00 -3.15 24.39
CA SER A 264 -11.69 -2.43 25.46
C SER A 264 -12.47 -1.23 24.91
N PRO A 265 -13.66 -0.93 25.45
CA PRO A 265 -14.41 0.26 25.08
C PRO A 265 -13.59 1.55 25.22
N LYS A 266 -12.71 1.62 26.24
CA LYS A 266 -11.80 2.76 26.45
C LYS A 266 -10.80 2.93 25.31
N ARG A 267 -10.23 1.83 24.80
CA ARG A 267 -9.30 1.89 23.67
C ARG A 267 -10.01 2.28 22.38
N PHE A 268 -11.21 1.76 22.15
CA PHE A 268 -12.04 2.15 21.02
C PHE A 268 -12.34 3.67 21.04
N ALA A 269 -12.78 4.21 22.18
CA ALA A 269 -13.04 5.64 22.34
C ALA A 269 -11.78 6.48 22.05
N ARG A 270 -10.62 6.11 22.61
CA ARG A 270 -9.34 6.79 22.37
C ARG A 270 -8.91 6.76 20.89
N LEU A 271 -9.20 5.67 20.17
CA LEU A 271 -8.88 5.58 18.75
C LEU A 271 -9.75 6.54 17.93
N LEU A 272 -11.03 6.70 18.30
CA LEU A 272 -11.92 7.67 17.67
C LEU A 272 -11.50 9.12 17.96
N GLU A 273 -11.17 9.44 19.22
CA GLU A 273 -10.68 10.77 19.62
C GLU A 273 -9.43 11.19 18.84
N ASN A 274 -8.53 10.23 18.59
CA ASN A 274 -7.32 10.44 17.80
C ASN A 274 -7.53 10.33 16.28
N SER A 275 -8.79 10.31 15.80
CA SER A 275 -9.14 10.21 14.37
C SER A 275 -8.58 8.96 13.65
N LYS A 276 -8.26 7.89 14.38
CA LYS A 276 -7.75 6.61 13.83
C LYS A 276 -8.89 5.66 13.45
N ALA A 277 -9.68 6.03 12.44
CA ALA A 277 -10.95 5.37 12.13
C ALA A 277 -10.82 3.89 11.71
N GLN A 278 -9.82 3.52 10.91
CA GLN A 278 -9.63 2.13 10.49
C GLN A 278 -9.25 1.23 11.68
N ALA A 279 -8.32 1.69 12.53
CA ALA A 279 -7.97 0.99 13.76
C ALA A 279 -9.15 0.90 14.74
N ALA A 280 -9.96 1.95 14.86
CA ALA A 280 -11.17 1.94 15.68
C ALA A 280 -12.20 0.93 15.16
N TYR A 281 -12.38 0.79 13.84
CA TYR A 281 -13.24 -0.23 13.24
C TYR A 281 -12.74 -1.65 13.55
N MET A 282 -11.43 -1.91 13.44
CA MET A 282 -10.87 -3.21 13.80
C MET A 282 -11.03 -3.51 15.30
N GLU A 283 -10.90 -2.51 16.16
CA GLU A 283 -11.14 -2.65 17.60
C GLU A 283 -12.63 -2.92 17.90
N LEU A 284 -13.55 -2.30 17.16
CA LEU A 284 -14.98 -2.59 17.23
C LEU A 284 -15.28 -4.05 16.89
N LEU A 285 -14.74 -4.58 15.79
CA LEU A 285 -14.95 -5.99 15.42
C LEU A 285 -14.47 -6.97 16.51
N ARG A 286 -13.33 -6.66 17.16
CA ARG A 286 -12.84 -7.44 18.30
C ARG A 286 -13.67 -7.28 19.56
N LEU A 287 -14.27 -6.10 19.78
CA LEU A 287 -15.17 -5.87 20.90
C LEU A 287 -16.46 -6.67 20.74
N GLN A 288 -17.01 -6.73 19.52
CA GLN A 288 -18.24 -7.48 19.25
C GLN A 288 -18.09 -8.99 19.49
N SER A 289 -16.92 -9.57 19.22
CA SER A 289 -16.67 -10.99 19.53
C SER A 289 -16.49 -11.26 21.01
N ARG A 290 -16.02 -10.28 21.79
CA ARG A 290 -15.69 -10.44 23.22
C ARG A 290 -16.82 -10.00 24.17
N LEU A 291 -17.55 -8.97 23.77
CA LEU A 291 -18.63 -8.32 24.52
C LEU A 291 -19.83 -8.17 23.58
N PRO A 292 -20.60 -9.25 23.33
CA PRO A 292 -21.72 -9.23 22.38
C PRO A 292 -22.79 -8.19 22.74
N ASP A 293 -23.00 -7.95 24.04
CA ASP A 293 -23.99 -7.01 24.56
C ASP A 293 -23.50 -5.55 24.55
N TRP A 294 -22.21 -5.32 24.30
CA TRP A 294 -21.66 -3.96 24.25
C TRP A 294 -21.78 -3.37 22.84
N SER A 295 -22.35 -2.17 22.76
CA SER A 295 -22.41 -1.39 21.53
C SER A 295 -21.81 0.00 21.72
N PRO A 296 -21.15 0.57 20.70
CA PRO A 296 -20.77 1.99 20.70
C PRO A 296 -21.99 2.90 20.87
N SER A 297 -21.78 4.11 21.40
CA SER A 297 -22.84 5.12 21.41
C SER A 297 -23.18 5.60 20.00
N SER A 298 -24.36 6.19 19.80
CA SER A 298 -24.78 6.76 18.52
C SER A 298 -23.76 7.78 17.98
N GLU A 299 -23.21 8.60 18.87
CA GLU A 299 -22.16 9.58 18.56
C GLU A 299 -20.88 8.89 18.06
N GLN A 300 -20.44 7.83 18.75
CA GLN A 300 -19.26 7.06 18.36
C GLN A 300 -19.45 6.35 17.02
N LEU A 301 -20.64 5.81 16.74
CA LEU A 301 -20.96 5.21 15.44
C LEU A 301 -20.86 6.24 14.33
N LEU A 302 -21.43 7.43 14.53
CA LEU A 302 -21.41 8.49 13.53
C LEU A 302 -20.00 9.03 13.31
N LEU A 303 -19.21 9.20 14.38
CA LEU A 303 -17.81 9.61 14.31
C LEU A 303 -16.96 8.56 13.57
N LEU A 304 -17.18 7.28 13.85
CA LEU A 304 -16.52 6.17 13.17
C LEU A 304 -16.89 6.13 11.68
N ALA A 305 -18.18 6.22 11.34
CA ALA A 305 -18.66 6.19 9.96
C ALA A 305 -18.04 7.32 9.13
N ARG A 306 -18.04 8.54 9.67
CA ARG A 306 -17.42 9.71 9.03
C ARG A 306 -15.91 9.60 8.94
N GLY A 307 -15.25 9.08 9.97
CA GLY A 307 -13.81 8.82 9.96
C GLY A 307 -13.43 7.81 8.88
N LEU A 308 -14.19 6.71 8.75
CA LEU A 308 -13.99 5.71 7.70
C LEU A 308 -14.26 6.27 6.30
N ARG A 309 -15.26 7.16 6.17
CA ARG A 309 -15.54 7.87 4.92
C ARG A 309 -14.37 8.77 4.52
N ARG A 310 -13.80 9.54 5.46
CA ARG A 310 -12.61 10.37 5.22
C ARG A 310 -11.38 9.54 4.85
N ALA A 311 -11.28 8.32 5.38
CA ALA A 311 -10.23 7.36 5.05
C ALA A 311 -10.55 6.50 3.81
N SER A 312 -11.48 6.93 2.96
CA SER A 312 -11.91 6.26 1.71
C SER A 312 -12.40 4.81 1.86
N ALA A 313 -12.69 4.35 3.08
CA ALA A 313 -13.17 3.00 3.37
C ALA A 313 -14.70 2.89 3.22
N MET A 314 -15.23 3.19 2.03
CA MET A 314 -16.67 3.40 1.78
C MET A 314 -17.56 2.23 2.21
N LYS A 315 -17.18 0.99 1.90
CA LYS A 315 -17.94 -0.21 2.30
C LYS A 315 -18.07 -0.34 3.83
N LYS A 316 -16.96 -0.11 4.56
CA LYS A 316 -16.95 -0.15 6.04
C LYS A 316 -17.75 1.02 6.61
N SER A 317 -17.61 2.21 6.00
CA SER A 317 -18.38 3.40 6.39
C SER A 317 -19.89 3.16 6.25
N MET A 318 -20.33 2.62 5.11
CA MET A 318 -21.73 2.26 4.85
C MET A 318 -22.27 1.26 5.87
N GLU A 319 -21.50 0.24 6.23
CA GLU A 319 -21.88 -0.71 7.27
C GLU A 319 -22.16 0.00 8.61
N ILE A 320 -21.28 0.91 9.04
CA ILE A 320 -21.45 1.63 10.30
C ILE A 320 -22.60 2.65 10.22
N TYR A 321 -22.77 3.36 9.09
CA TYR A 321 -23.92 4.23 8.89
C TYR A 321 -25.24 3.45 8.95
N ASN A 322 -25.32 2.27 8.36
CA ASN A 322 -26.51 1.43 8.42
C ASN A 322 -26.81 1.00 9.87
N ARG A 323 -25.80 0.63 10.65
CA ARG A 323 -25.97 0.34 12.10
C ARG A 323 -26.52 1.55 12.86
N PHE A 324 -26.03 2.76 12.57
CA PHE A 324 -26.54 4.01 13.17
C PHE A 324 -27.97 4.31 12.72
N LEU A 325 -28.28 4.19 11.43
CA LEU A 325 -29.60 4.48 10.86
C LEU A 325 -30.66 3.45 11.27
N ASN A 326 -30.28 2.24 11.67
CA ASN A 326 -31.22 1.27 12.24
C ASN A 326 -31.86 1.78 13.54
N SER A 327 -31.10 2.53 14.35
CA SER A 327 -31.63 3.15 15.58
C SER A 327 -32.12 4.59 15.35
N HIS A 328 -31.61 5.28 14.32
CA HIS A 328 -31.95 6.67 14.00
C HIS A 328 -32.39 6.82 12.53
N PRO A 329 -33.52 6.19 12.13
CA PRO A 329 -33.90 6.05 10.73
C PRO A 329 -34.12 7.38 10.00
N ASN A 330 -34.45 8.46 10.71
CA ASN A 330 -34.76 9.76 10.13
C ASN A 330 -33.65 10.79 10.32
N HIS A 331 -32.44 10.38 10.72
CA HIS A 331 -31.34 11.32 10.93
C HIS A 331 -30.83 11.89 9.60
N SER A 332 -31.31 13.08 9.24
CA SER A 332 -31.18 13.70 7.92
C SER A 332 -29.73 13.84 7.44
N SER A 333 -28.81 14.21 8.33
CA SER A 333 -27.38 14.34 8.00
C SER A 333 -26.74 13.00 7.62
N ALA A 334 -27.12 11.91 8.31
CA ALA A 334 -26.57 10.58 8.02
C ALA A 334 -27.21 9.99 6.75
N LEU A 335 -28.51 10.21 6.54
CA LEU A 335 -29.21 9.83 5.31
C LEU A 335 -28.60 10.50 4.08
N LEU A 336 -28.31 11.81 4.16
CA LEU A 336 -27.60 12.55 3.12
C LEU A 336 -26.21 11.95 2.85
N GLU A 337 -25.43 11.71 3.91
CA GLU A 337 -24.08 11.18 3.79
C GLU A 337 -24.05 9.77 3.15
N VAL A 338 -25.02 8.90 3.47
CA VAL A 338 -25.21 7.58 2.85
C VAL A 338 -25.66 7.69 1.39
N ALA A 339 -26.62 8.56 1.11
CA ALA A 339 -27.12 8.75 -0.24
C ALA A 339 -26.04 9.23 -1.21
N GLU A 340 -25.13 10.08 -0.72
CA GLU A 340 -23.97 10.50 -1.51
C GLU A 340 -23.03 9.33 -1.85
N ILE A 341 -22.80 8.39 -0.92
CA ILE A 341 -22.01 7.19 -1.22
C ILE A 341 -22.73 6.35 -2.28
N LEU A 342 -24.03 6.15 -2.13
CA LEU A 342 -24.83 5.37 -3.08
C LEU A 342 -24.79 5.97 -4.50
N VAL A 343 -24.99 7.28 -4.64
CA VAL A 343 -25.06 7.93 -5.96
C VAL A 343 -23.69 8.15 -6.59
N TYR A 344 -22.68 8.59 -5.83
CA TYR A 344 -21.38 8.98 -6.39
C TYR A 344 -20.34 7.85 -6.40
N VAL A 345 -20.55 6.78 -5.63
CA VAL A 345 -19.57 5.69 -5.49
C VAL A 345 -20.12 4.35 -5.95
N GLU A 346 -21.37 4.01 -5.58
CA GLU A 346 -21.94 2.69 -5.88
C GLU A 346 -22.77 2.66 -7.16
N ASP A 347 -22.96 3.79 -7.85
CA ASP A 347 -23.86 3.94 -9.00
C ASP A 347 -25.29 3.43 -8.71
N ARG A 348 -25.79 3.72 -7.51
CA ARG A 348 -27.14 3.36 -7.04
C ARG A 348 -28.02 4.62 -6.85
N PRO A 349 -28.46 5.24 -7.97
CA PRO A 349 -29.26 6.47 -7.93
C PRO A 349 -30.70 6.34 -7.36
N SER A 350 -31.45 5.28 -7.62
CA SER A 350 -32.78 5.03 -7.03
C SER A 350 -32.68 4.75 -5.53
N ALA A 351 -31.70 3.96 -5.09
CA ALA A 351 -31.45 3.74 -3.67
C ALA A 351 -31.04 5.06 -2.97
N ALA A 352 -30.18 5.85 -3.59
CA ALA A 352 -29.81 7.18 -3.10
C ALA A 352 -31.03 8.10 -3.00
N LYS A 353 -31.84 8.19 -4.06
CA LYS A 353 -33.06 9.01 -4.11
C LYS A 353 -34.00 8.67 -2.96
N LYS A 354 -34.27 7.38 -2.71
CA LYS A 354 -35.10 6.90 -1.59
C LYS A 354 -34.59 7.36 -0.22
N ARG A 355 -33.27 7.47 -0.04
CA ARG A 355 -32.67 7.98 1.21
C ARG A 355 -32.77 9.51 1.28
N LEU A 356 -32.51 10.21 0.17
CA LEU A 356 -32.60 11.68 0.08
C LEU A 356 -34.01 12.20 0.33
N GLU A 357 -35.05 11.50 -0.14
CA GLU A 357 -36.45 11.85 0.08
C GLU A 357 -36.87 11.82 1.55
N ARG A 358 -36.13 11.07 2.40
CA ARG A 358 -36.37 10.97 3.83
C ARG A 358 -35.66 12.06 4.64
N CYS A 359 -34.79 12.86 4.01
CA CYS A 359 -34.09 13.95 4.69
C CYS A 359 -35.05 15.12 4.98
N GLN A 360 -35.12 15.54 6.24
CA GLN A 360 -35.81 16.75 6.67
C GLN A 360 -34.89 17.96 6.45
N LYS A 361 -35.31 18.91 5.61
CA LYS A 361 -34.44 20.01 5.15
C LYS A 361 -34.10 21.00 6.26
N ASP A 362 -35.03 21.20 7.18
CA ASP A 362 -34.92 22.05 8.36
C ASP A 362 -33.87 21.56 9.37
N GLU A 363 -33.58 20.25 9.41
CA GLU A 363 -32.49 19.68 10.22
C GLU A 363 -31.09 19.83 9.58
N LEU A 364 -31.01 20.30 8.33
CA LEU A 364 -29.77 20.40 7.57
C LEU A 364 -29.27 21.84 7.53
N SER A 365 -27.96 22.03 7.67
CA SER A 365 -27.31 23.33 7.41
C SER A 365 -27.47 23.77 5.95
N ALA A 366 -27.34 25.07 5.67
CA ALA A 366 -27.42 25.59 4.29
C ALA A 366 -26.47 24.85 3.31
N LYS A 367 -25.25 24.50 3.75
CA LYS A 367 -24.30 23.70 2.96
C LYS A 367 -24.81 22.29 2.69
N GLN A 368 -25.43 21.64 3.68
CA GLN A 368 -26.02 20.31 3.52
C GLN A 368 -27.28 20.34 2.65
N GLN A 369 -28.10 21.39 2.74
CA GLN A 369 -29.26 21.56 1.85
C GLN A 369 -28.83 21.71 0.38
N ALA A 370 -27.73 22.43 0.11
CA ALA A 370 -27.16 22.53 -1.23
C ALA A 370 -26.68 21.15 -1.74
N ARG A 371 -25.96 20.40 -0.91
CA ARG A 371 -25.52 19.02 -1.21
C ARG A 371 -26.69 18.08 -1.46
N LEU A 372 -27.74 18.15 -0.63
CA LEU A 372 -28.98 17.39 -0.80
C LEU A 372 -29.59 17.67 -2.19
N LYS A 373 -29.71 18.94 -2.57
CA LYS A 373 -30.25 19.33 -3.89
C LYS A 373 -29.38 18.81 -5.03
N GLN A 374 -28.05 18.87 -4.90
CA GLN A 374 -27.11 18.39 -5.90
C GLN A 374 -27.18 16.86 -6.05
N ALA A 375 -27.12 16.12 -4.95
CA ALA A 375 -27.24 14.66 -4.94
C ALA A 375 -28.59 14.20 -5.50
N MET A 376 -29.69 14.89 -5.17
CA MET A 376 -31.01 14.60 -5.71
C MET A 376 -31.07 14.81 -7.23
N LYS A 377 -30.51 15.93 -7.72
CA LYS A 377 -30.45 16.22 -9.16
C LYS A 377 -29.61 15.18 -9.89
N HIS A 378 -28.47 14.78 -9.33
CA HIS A 378 -27.58 13.81 -9.94
C HIS A 378 -28.22 12.41 -9.98
N ALA A 379 -28.82 11.97 -8.87
CA ALA A 379 -29.55 10.70 -8.82
C ALA A 379 -30.68 10.67 -9.86
N GLN A 380 -31.46 11.75 -10.00
CA GLN A 380 -32.51 11.83 -11.01
C GLN A 380 -31.96 11.75 -12.43
N SER A 381 -30.88 12.46 -12.74
CA SER A 381 -30.22 12.39 -14.05
C SER A 381 -29.79 10.96 -14.39
N MET A 382 -29.15 10.25 -13.45
CA MET A 382 -28.72 8.87 -13.66
C MET A 382 -29.90 7.92 -13.89
N ILE A 383 -31.03 8.15 -13.22
CA ILE A 383 -32.27 7.38 -13.46
C ILE A 383 -32.81 7.66 -14.87
N ASP A 384 -32.85 8.93 -15.27
CA ASP A 384 -33.33 9.36 -16.59
C ASP A 384 -32.44 8.81 -17.72
N ASP A 385 -31.13 8.71 -17.47
CA ASP A 385 -30.12 8.13 -18.36
C ASP A 385 -30.16 6.59 -18.41
N GLY A 386 -31.07 5.96 -17.66
CA GLY A 386 -31.31 4.51 -17.70
C GLY A 386 -30.26 3.67 -16.96
N VAL A 387 -29.59 4.21 -15.93
CA VAL A 387 -28.68 3.42 -15.09
C VAL A 387 -29.45 2.31 -14.37
N ILE A 388 -29.15 1.06 -14.72
CA ILE A 388 -29.78 -0.13 -14.15
C ILE A 388 -29.16 -0.43 -12.79
N GLU A 389 -29.94 -0.29 -11.72
CA GLU A 389 -29.58 -0.79 -10.40
C GLU A 389 -29.83 -2.29 -10.29
N ILE A 390 -28.78 -3.04 -9.94
CA ILE A 390 -28.93 -4.43 -9.54
C ILE A 390 -29.14 -4.43 -8.03
N ASP A 391 -30.40 -4.42 -7.60
CA ASP A 391 -30.75 -4.61 -6.19
C ASP A 391 -30.46 -6.08 -5.83
N TYR A 392 -29.30 -6.31 -5.21
CA TYR A 392 -29.13 -7.47 -4.35
C TYR A 392 -29.99 -7.19 -3.12
N GLN A 393 -31.11 -7.89 -2.98
CA GLN A 393 -31.98 -7.77 -1.81
C GLN A 393 -31.15 -7.87 -0.52
N GLU A 394 -31.47 -6.98 0.43
CA GLU A 394 -30.78 -6.74 1.71
C GLU A 394 -30.53 -8.00 2.55
#